data_AF-A0A1V2ESC6-F1
#
_entry.id   AF-A0A1V2ESC6-F1
#
_cell.length_a   1.000
_cell.length_b   1.000
_cell.length_c   1.000
_cell.angle_alpha   90.00
_cell.angle_beta   90.00
_cell.angle_gamma   90.00
#
_symmetry.space_group_name_H-M   'P 1'
#
loop_
_entity.id
_entity.type
_entity.pdbx_description
1 polymer ?
#
loop_
_entity_poly.entity_id
_entity_poly.type
_entity_poly.pdbx_seq_one_letter_code
_entity_poly.pdbx_strand_id
1 'polypeptide(L)' 'MIVIDNVVREGDVLDAASVDPRVQGTRALFNAIAAEPRLSATAIQTVGTKKWDGFLLAIVD' A
#
# COMPACT_ATOMS: atom_id res chain seq x y z
N MET A 1 13.46 9.24 1.23
CA MET A 1 12.88 7.90 1.43
C MET A 1 11.59 8.04 2.18
N ILE A 2 10.52 7.43 1.67
CA ILE A 2 9.17 7.44 2.23
C ILE A 2 8.79 5.98 2.50
N VAL A 3 8.27 5.70 3.69
CA VAL A 3 7.77 4.38 4.09
C VAL A 3 6.33 4.52 4.55
N ILE A 4 5.45 3.67 4.03
CA ILE A 4 4.03 3.66 4.37
C ILE A 4 3.66 2.25 4.82
N ASP A 5 3.20 2.11 6.06
CA ASP A 5 2.84 0.83 6.65
C ASP A 5 1.36 0.48 6.40
N ASN A 6 1.03 -0.79 6.60
CA ASN A 6 -0.32 -1.36 6.49
C ASN A 6 -0.99 -1.20 5.11
N VAL A 7 -0.25 -1.50 4.03
CA VAL A 7 -0.73 -1.35 2.64
C VAL A 7 -1.32 -2.62 2.03
N VAL A 8 -1.37 -3.74 2.76
CA VAL A 8 -1.91 -5.02 2.24
C VAL A 8 -3.22 -5.41 2.93
N ARG A 9 -3.37 -5.12 4.24
CA ARG A 9 -4.64 -5.25 4.98
C ARG A 9 -5.28 -6.65 4.85
N GLU A 10 -4.52 -7.71 5.16
CA GLU A 10 -4.99 -9.10 5.02
C GLU A 10 -5.52 -9.45 3.60
N GLY A 11 -5.10 -8.71 2.57
CA GLY A 11 -5.50 -8.90 1.18
C GLY A 11 -6.74 -8.11 0.76
N ASP A 12 -7.41 -7.42 1.68
CA ASP A 12 -8.65 -6.67 1.41
C ASP A 12 -8.50 -5.59 0.35
N VAL A 13 -7.26 -5.12 0.08
CA VAL A 13 -6.95 -4.18 -1.00
C VAL A 13 -7.33 -4.69 -2.40
N LEU A 14 -7.53 -6.00 -2.55
CA LEU A 14 -8.01 -6.65 -3.77
C LEU A 14 -9.54 -6.62 -3.91
N ASP A 15 -10.29 -6.38 -2.83
CA ASP A 15 -11.75 -6.29 -2.88
C ASP A 15 -12.18 -4.93 -3.48
N ALA A 16 -12.57 -4.96 -4.75
CA ALA A 16 -13.03 -3.78 -5.48
C ALA A 16 -14.38 -3.22 -4.95
N ALA A 17 -15.17 -4.02 -4.24
CA ALA A 17 -16.46 -3.60 -3.67
C ALA A 17 -16.33 -3.12 -2.22
N SER A 18 -15.13 -3.13 -1.64
CA SER A 18 -14.92 -2.75 -0.25
C SER A 18 -15.37 -1.31 0.03
N VAL A 19 -16.21 -1.17 1.05
CA VAL A 19 -16.66 0.12 1.59
C VAL A 19 -15.80 0.60 2.76
N ASP A 20 -14.77 -0.17 3.13
CA ASP A 20 -13.86 0.22 4.21
C ASP A 20 -12.99 1.40 3.74
N PRO A 21 -13.05 2.57 4.41
CA PRO A 21 -12.26 3.74 4.02
C PRO A 21 -10.75 3.47 4.06
N ARG A 22 -10.27 2.52 4.87
CA ARG A 22 -8.86 2.13 4.94
C ARG A 22 -8.42 1.41 3.66
N VAL A 23 -9.28 0.55 3.11
CA VAL A 23 -9.05 -0.17 1.85
C VAL A 23 -9.09 0.81 0.68
N GLN A 24 -10.12 1.65 0.63
CA GLN A 24 -10.27 2.68 -0.41
C GLN A 24 -9.09 3.65 -0.41
N GLY A 25 -8.68 4.13 0.77
CA GLY A 25 -7.51 5.00 0.93
C GLY A 25 -6.21 4.34 0.49
N THR A 26 -6.02 3.05 0.81
CA THR A 26 -4.82 2.31 0.39
C THR A 26 -4.77 2.13 -1.14
N ARG A 27 -5.90 1.85 -1.79
CA ARG A 27 -5.98 1.79 -3.26
C ARG A 27 -5.73 3.15 -3.91
N ALA A 28 -6.28 4.22 -3.34
CA ALA A 28 -6.02 5.58 -3.78
C ALA A 28 -4.54 5.96 -3.63
N LEU A 29 -3.88 5.53 -2.54
CA LEU A 29 -2.45 5.69 -2.33
C LEU A 29 -1.65 5.00 -3.44
N PHE A 30 -1.93 3.74 -3.77
CA PHE A 30 -1.25 3.04 -4.87
C PHE A 30 -1.40 3.78 -6.20
N ASN A 31 -2.59 4.28 -6.52
CA ASN A 31 -2.82 5.08 -7.71
C ASN A 31 -2.00 6.38 -7.71
N ALA A 32 -1.93 7.07 -6.55
CA ALA A 32 -1.18 8.32 -6.42
C ALA A 32 0.34 8.09 -6.58
N ILE A 33 0.88 7.04 -5.96
CA ILE A 33 2.30 6.68 -6.08
C ILE A 33 2.64 6.29 -7.52
N ALA A 34 1.80 5.47 -8.17
CA ALA A 34 2.02 5.06 -9.56
C ALA A 34 1.97 6.24 -10.56
N ALA A 35 1.27 7.32 -10.22
CA ALA A 35 1.14 8.51 -11.05
C ALA A 35 2.17 9.61 -10.74
N GLU A 36 3.00 9.47 -9.71
CA GLU A 36 4.00 10.48 -9.30
C GLU A 36 5.36 10.20 -9.96
N PRO A 37 5.78 10.98 -10.97
CA PRO A 37 6.99 10.69 -11.74
C PRO A 37 8.29 10.91 -10.97
N ARG A 38 8.26 11.59 -9.82
CA ARG A 38 9.46 11.80 -8.97
C ARG A 38 9.71 10.65 -8.00
N LEU A 39 8.88 9.61 -8.01
CA LEU A 39 8.98 8.49 -7.09
C LEU A 39 9.26 7.19 -7.84
N SER A 40 10.31 6.50 -7.40
CA SER A 40 10.51 5.08 -7.66
C SER A 40 10.07 4.30 -6.43
N ALA A 41 9.14 3.34 -6.59
CA ALA A 41 8.46 2.70 -5.48
C ALA A 41 8.22 1.20 -5.68
N THR A 42 8.14 0.48 -4.55
CA THR A 42 7.74 -0.93 -4.49
C THR A 42 6.95 -1.20 -3.22
N ALA A 43 6.25 -2.33 -3.15
CA ALA A 43 5.57 -2.79 -1.95
C ALA A 43 6.03 -4.21 -1.59
N ILE A 44 6.22 -4.45 -0.30
CA ILE A 44 6.67 -5.74 0.23
C ILE A 44 5.60 -6.25 1.19
N GLN A 45 5.08 -7.44 0.89
CA GLN A 45 4.16 -8.13 1.79
C GLN A 45 4.93 -8.78 2.93
N THR A 46 4.35 -8.77 4.11
CA THR A 46 4.92 -9.36 5.33
C THR A 46 3.89 -10.26 6.00
N VAL A 47 4.38 -11.36 6.59
CA VAL A 47 3.58 -12.27 7.42
C VAL A 47 4.30 -12.51 8.72
N GLY A 48 3.56 -12.75 9.80
CA GLY A 48 4.14 -13.05 11.10
C GLY A 48 3.12 -12.95 12.22
N THR A 49 3.61 -12.71 13.45
CA THR A 49 2.77 -12.59 14.65
C THR A 49 1.79 -11.41 14.60
N LYS A 50 2.01 -10.45 13.69
CA LYS A 50 1.14 -9.29 13.44
C LYS A 50 0.12 -9.51 12.31
N LYS A 51 -0.12 -10.75 11.91
CA LYS A 51 -0.95 -11.16 10.74
C LYS A 51 -0.28 -10.84 9.40
N TRP A 52 -1.05 -10.94 8.32
CA TRP A 52 -0.65 -10.64 6.96
C TRP A 52 -0.86 -9.15 6.66
N ASP A 53 0.23 -8.45 6.36
CA ASP A 53 0.17 -7.07 5.90
C ASP A 53 1.32 -6.77 4.93
N GLY A 54 1.75 -5.51 4.84
CA GLY A 54 2.93 -5.10 4.08
C GLY A 54 3.17 -3.60 4.19
N PHE A 55 4.31 -3.16 3.67
CA PHE A 55 4.67 -1.75 3.59
C PHE A 55 5.06 -1.36 2.15
N LEU A 56 4.82 -0.10 1.82
CA LEU A 56 5.31 0.54 0.61
C LEU A 56 6.61 1.30 0.91
N LEU A 57 7.59 1.15 0.05
CA LEU A 57 8.85 1.88 0.07
C LEU A 57 8.96 2.71 -1.21
N ALA A 58 9.17 4.02 -1.06
CA ALA A 58 9.43 4.92 -2.17
C ALA A 58 10.69 5.77 -1.94
N ILE A 59 11.45 6.00 -3.00
CA ILE A 59 12.59 6.92 -3.04
C ILE A 59 12.24 8.10 -3.94
N VAL A 60 12.79 9.27 -3.61
CA VAL A 60 12.63 10.48 -4.44
C VAL A 60 13.85 10.52 -5.35
N ASP A 61 13.58 10.64 -6.65
CA ASP A 61 14.61 10.78 -7.69
C ASP A 61 15.03 12.24 -7.89
#